data_AF-A0A442SRI1-F1
#
_entry.id   AF-A0A442SRI1-F1
#
_cell.length_a   1.000
_cell.length_b   1.000
_cell.length_c   1.000
_cell.angle_alpha   90.00
_cell.angle_beta   90.00
_cell.angle_gamma   90.00
#
_symmetry.space_group_name_H-M   'P 1'
#
loop_
_entity.id
_entity.type
_entity.pdbx_description
1 polymer ?
#
loop_
_entity_poly.entity_id
_entity_poly.type
_entity_poly.pdbx_seq_one_letter_code
_entity_poly.pdbx_strand_id
1 'polypeptide(L)'
;MGKEEREMIRMVDRVLGQLSLADGLAWSDTTQLDQIATVIDWMPIRALLGQRSGPGKGNTSYPAETLLRCLFLGVWNNLSDPALEMQLRDRLSFRRFAGFSLS
;
A
#
# COMPACT_ATOMS: atom_id res chain seq x y z
N MET A 1 13.53 22.51 13.67
CA MET A 1 13.31 21.42 12.69
C MET A 1 12.24 21.87 11.70
N GLY A 2 12.65 22.31 10.51
CA GLY A 2 11.80 23.03 9.57
C GLY A 2 10.67 22.17 8.98
N LYS A 3 9.54 22.80 8.66
CA LYS A 3 8.41 22.14 7.98
C LYS A 3 8.82 21.52 6.64
N GLU A 4 9.78 22.13 5.95
CA GLU A 4 10.29 21.69 4.64
C GLU A 4 11.05 20.37 4.71
N GLU A 5 11.79 20.12 5.80
CA GLU A 5 12.51 18.85 6.02
C GLU A 5 11.51 17.71 6.27
N ARG A 6 10.40 17.98 6.98
CA ARG A 6 9.31 17.02 7.20
C ARG A 6 8.55 16.68 5.91
N GLU A 7 8.47 17.62 4.96
CA GLU A 7 7.87 17.38 3.64
C GLU A 7 8.81 16.61 2.70
N MET A 8 10.10 16.96 2.69
CA MET A 8 11.11 16.23 1.91
C MET A 8 11.23 14.77 2.36
N ILE A 9 11.12 14.54 3.68
CA ILE A 9 11.08 13.21 4.29
C ILE A 9 9.83 12.42 3.91
N ARG A 10 8.67 13.07 3.70
CA ARG A 10 7.44 12.42 3.20
C ARG A 10 7.55 11.95 1.74
N MET A 11 8.45 12.54 0.97
CA MET A 11 8.64 12.30 -0.47
C MET A 11 9.58 11.12 -0.79
N VAL A 12 10.11 10.45 0.24
CA VAL A 12 11.06 9.32 0.11
C VAL A 12 10.36 7.96 0.13
N ASP A 13 9.04 7.90 -0.03
CA ASP A 13 8.34 6.62 -0.17
C ASP A 13 7.90 6.40 -1.62
N ARG A 14 7.88 5.14 -2.09
CA ARG A 14 7.51 4.84 -3.46
C ARG A 14 6.05 5.24 -3.64
N VAL A 15 5.82 6.23 -4.49
CA VAL A 15 4.47 6.58 -4.95
C VAL A 15 3.93 5.35 -5.67
N LEU A 16 2.88 4.73 -5.11
CA LEU A 16 2.27 3.48 -5.60
C LEU A 16 1.46 3.67 -6.91
N GLY A 17 1.85 4.64 -7.73
CA GLY A 17 1.12 5.13 -8.90
C GLY A 17 0.13 6.24 -8.54
N GLN A 18 -0.04 7.21 -9.45
CA GLN A 18 -1.19 8.12 -9.40
C GLN A 18 -2.45 7.31 -9.67
N LEU A 19 -3.52 7.56 -8.92
CA LEU A 19 -4.82 6.95 -9.20
C LEU A 19 -5.27 7.43 -10.58
N SER A 20 -5.39 6.51 -11.53
CA SER A 20 -5.79 6.78 -12.90
C SER A 20 -7.31 6.70 -13.04
N LEU A 21 -7.86 7.26 -14.12
CA LEU A 21 -9.29 7.18 -14.45
C LEU A 21 -9.74 5.70 -14.51
N ALA A 22 -8.84 4.80 -14.93
CA ALA A 22 -9.08 3.36 -14.92
C ALA A 22 -9.32 2.79 -13.51
N ASP A 23 -8.65 3.29 -12.47
CA ASP A 23 -8.94 2.91 -11.07
C ASP A 23 -10.37 3.34 -10.67
N GLY A 24 -10.78 4.53 -11.11
CA GLY A 24 -12.12 5.07 -10.86
C GLY A 24 -13.23 4.33 -11.58
N LEU A 25 -12.97 3.76 -12.77
CA LEU A 25 -13.93 2.94 -13.52
C LEU A 25 -13.91 1.46 -13.10
N ALA A 26 -12.78 0.96 -12.63
CA ALA A 26 -12.65 -0.38 -12.04
C ALA A 26 -13.26 -0.47 -10.63
N TRP A 27 -13.78 0.64 -10.09
CA TRP A 27 -14.75 0.65 -8.99
C TRP A 27 -16.10 0.06 -9.46
N SER A 28 -16.13 -1.24 -9.76
CA SER A 28 -17.33 -2.02 -9.50
C SER A 28 -17.38 -2.46 -8.03
N ASP A 29 -18.52 -3.06 -7.67
CA ASP A 29 -18.98 -3.52 -6.36
C ASP A 29 -17.93 -3.54 -5.23
N THR A 30 -18.32 -2.96 -4.09
CA THR A 30 -17.52 -2.97 -2.86
C THR A 30 -17.17 -4.40 -2.48
N THR A 31 -15.87 -4.71 -2.41
CA THR A 31 -15.42 -6.04 -1.98
C THR A 31 -15.35 -6.12 -0.46
N GLN A 32 -15.32 -7.33 0.09
CA GLN A 32 -15.09 -7.52 1.53
C GLN A 32 -13.77 -6.91 2.00
N LEU A 33 -12.73 -6.90 1.14
CA LEU A 33 -11.45 -6.27 1.47
C LEU A 33 -11.56 -4.75 1.55
N ASP A 34 -12.38 -4.11 0.71
CA ASP A 34 -12.64 -2.67 0.83
C ASP A 34 -13.34 -2.33 2.16
N GLN A 35 -14.28 -3.18 2.61
CA GLN A 35 -14.95 -3.01 3.90
C GLN A 35 -13.98 -3.19 5.08
N ILE A 36 -13.06 -4.15 4.99
CA ILE A 36 -12.03 -4.33 6.02
C ILE A 36 -11.09 -3.12 6.05
N ALA A 37 -10.72 -2.60 4.87
CA ALA A 37 -9.85 -1.43 4.77
C ALA A 37 -10.45 -0.17 5.40
N THR A 38 -11.78 -0.01 5.40
CA THR A 38 -12.48 1.12 6.04
C THR A 38 -12.66 0.96 7.54
N VAL A 39 -12.73 -0.28 8.05
CA VAL A 39 -12.86 -0.55 9.50
C VAL A 39 -11.53 -0.35 10.24
N ILE A 40 -10.40 -0.60 9.59
CA ILE A 40 -9.07 -0.46 10.19
C ILE A 40 -8.64 1.01 10.18
N ASP A 41 -8.35 1.58 11.35
CA ASP A 41 -7.70 2.88 11.43
C ASP A 41 -6.20 2.76 11.12
N TRP A 42 -5.82 3.17 9.92
CA TRP A 42 -4.44 3.10 9.44
C TRP A 42 -3.54 4.23 9.98
N MET A 43 -4.11 5.31 10.52
CA MET A 43 -3.35 6.46 11.00
C MET A 43 -2.37 6.12 12.14
N PRO A 44 -2.79 5.45 13.24
CA PRO A 44 -1.87 5.07 14.31
C PRO A 44 -0.87 4.01 13.83
N ILE A 45 -1.27 3.13 12.92
CA ILE A 45 -0.40 2.08 12.37
C ILE A 45 0.73 2.70 11.55
N ARG A 46 0.44 3.69 10.69
CA ARG A 46 1.47 4.46 9.96
C ARG A 46 2.46 5.13 10.91
N ALA A 47 1.95 5.69 12.01
CA ALA A 47 2.80 6.37 13.00
C ALA A 47 3.77 5.39 13.69
N LEU A 48 3.31 4.16 13.99
CA LEU A 48 4.13 3.12 14.62
C LEU A 48 5.16 2.51 13.66
N LEU A 49 4.79 2.30 12.40
CA LEU A 49 5.68 1.72 11.40
C LEU A 49 6.84 2.65 11.02
N GLY A 50 6.67 3.96 11.20
CA GLY A 50 7.65 4.96 10.82
C GLY A 50 7.94 4.93 9.33
N GLN A 51 9.07 5.51 8.94
CA GLN A 51 9.50 5.58 7.55
C GLN A 51 10.62 4.58 7.29
N ARG A 52 10.50 3.83 6.20
CA ARG A 52 11.46 2.78 5.84
C ARG A 52 12.57 3.27 4.92
N SER A 53 12.30 4.26 4.08
CA SER A 53 13.34 4.79 3.18
C SER A 53 14.20 5.83 3.92
N GLY A 54 15.50 5.56 4.01
CA GLY A 54 16.49 6.53 4.51
C GLY A 54 16.98 7.49 3.42
N PRO A 55 17.73 8.55 3.79
CA PRO A 55 18.39 9.45 2.85
C PRO A 55 19.56 8.71 2.18
N GLY A 56 19.29 7.99 1.10
CA GLY A 56 20.29 7.25 0.35
C GLY A 56 19.99 7.23 -1.14
N LYS A 57 21.05 7.15 -1.97
CA LYS A 57 20.96 6.89 -3.41
C LYS A 57 20.60 5.42 -3.65
N GLY A 58 19.37 5.04 -3.33
CA GLY A 58 18.83 3.70 -3.56
C GLY A 58 17.44 3.79 -4.19
N ASN A 59 16.93 2.66 -4.69
CA ASN A 59 15.55 2.59 -5.14
C ASN A 59 14.63 2.79 -3.93
N THR A 60 13.64 3.66 -4.06
CA THR A 60 12.72 3.99 -2.99
C THR A 60 12.02 2.72 -2.51
N SER A 61 12.07 2.46 -1.20
CA SER A 61 11.41 1.29 -0.62
C SER A 61 9.89 1.41 -0.77
N TYR A 62 9.20 0.27 -0.81
CA TYR A 62 7.75 0.28 -0.69
C TYR A 62 7.33 0.83 0.68
N PRO A 63 6.15 1.48 0.76
CA PRO A 63 5.65 2.00 2.01
C PRO A 63 5.47 0.90 3.03
N ALA A 64 5.82 1.19 4.28
CA ALA A 64 5.65 0.24 5.38
C ALA A 64 4.20 -0.22 5.50
N GLU A 65 3.24 0.68 5.27
CA GLU A 65 1.82 0.33 5.26
C GLU A 65 1.48 -0.67 4.17
N THR A 66 1.93 -0.46 2.93
CA THR A 66 1.65 -1.36 1.81
C THR A 66 2.17 -2.76 2.08
N LEU A 67 3.39 -2.86 2.61
CA LEU A 67 3.98 -4.14 2.97
C LEU A 67 3.18 -4.82 4.10
N LEU A 68 2.72 -4.06 5.10
CA LEU A 68 1.87 -4.61 6.16
C LEU A 68 0.51 -5.10 5.60
N ARG A 69 -0.09 -4.37 4.67
CA ARG A 69 -1.33 -4.80 4.01
C ARG A 69 -1.13 -6.08 3.19
N CYS A 70 -0.03 -6.18 2.46
CA CYS A 70 0.37 -7.42 1.79
C CYS A 70 0.52 -8.58 2.79
N LEU A 71 1.14 -8.33 3.94
CA LEU A 71 1.29 -9.34 4.99
C LEU A 71 -0.08 -9.81 5.52
N PHE A 72 -1.03 -8.90 5.76
CA PHE A 72 -2.39 -9.28 6.15
C PHE A 72 -3.08 -10.14 5.09
N LEU A 73 -2.97 -9.78 3.81
CA LEU A 73 -3.51 -10.60 2.73
C LEU A 73 -2.89 -12.01 2.72
N GLY A 74 -1.58 -12.11 2.92
CA GLY A 74 -0.86 -13.38 3.02
C GLY A 74 -1.38 -14.23 4.19
N VAL A 75 -1.48 -13.66 5.38
CA VAL A 75 -1.94 -14.36 6.60
C VAL A 75 -3.41 -14.79 6.48
N TRP A 76 -4.32 -13.91 6.04
CA TRP A 76 -5.75 -14.22 5.95
C TRP A 76 -6.08 -15.27 4.89
N ASN A 77 -5.29 -15.35 3.82
CA ASN A 77 -5.50 -16.30 2.73
C ASN A 77 -4.54 -17.51 2.81
N ASN A 78 -3.73 -17.60 3.87
CA ASN A 78 -2.70 -18.63 4.04
C ASN A 78 -1.77 -18.79 2.82
N LEU A 79 -1.30 -17.67 2.28
CA LEU A 79 -0.46 -17.61 1.08
C LEU A 79 1.02 -17.48 1.44
N SER A 80 1.87 -18.16 0.68
CA SER A 80 3.31 -17.89 0.66
C SER A 80 3.62 -16.60 -0.10
N ASP A 81 4.80 -16.02 0.08
CA ASP A 81 5.21 -14.79 -0.63
C ASP A 81 5.07 -14.90 -2.16
N PRO A 82 5.50 -15.99 -2.84
CA PRO A 82 5.30 -16.13 -4.28
C PRO A 82 3.82 -16.23 -4.67
N ALA A 83 2.99 -16.90 -3.86
CA ALA A 83 1.57 -17.04 -4.11
C ALA A 83 0.83 -15.71 -3.91
N LEU A 84 1.22 -14.93 -2.90
CA LEU A 84 0.71 -13.59 -2.65
C LEU A 84 1.04 -12.65 -3.81
N GLU A 85 2.27 -12.69 -4.32
CA GLU A 85 2.66 -11.89 -5.48
C GLU A 85 1.81 -12.24 -6.71
N MET A 86 1.56 -13.52 -6.96
CA MET A 86 0.67 -13.96 -8.05
C MET A 86 -0.75 -13.45 -7.87
N GLN A 87 -1.32 -13.53 -6.66
CA GLN A 87 -2.67 -13.00 -6.39
C GLN A 87 -2.75 -11.48 -6.48
N LEU A 88 -1.71 -10.76 -6.07
CA LEU A 88 -1.60 -9.32 -6.29
C LEU A 88 -1.57 -8.99 -7.78
N ARG A 89 -0.95 -9.82 -8.63
CA ARG A 89 -0.96 -9.59 -10.08
C ARG A 89 -2.32 -9.91 -10.73
N ASP A 90 -3.04 -10.91 -10.23
CA ASP A 90 -4.25 -11.41 -10.86
C ASP A 90 -5.54 -10.70 -10.37
N ARG A 91 -5.62 -10.37 -9.07
CA ARG A 91 -6.85 -9.88 -8.44
C ARG A 91 -6.81 -8.38 -8.14
N LEU A 92 -7.71 -7.65 -8.79
CA LEU A 92 -7.91 -6.20 -8.58
C LEU A 92 -8.22 -5.86 -7.11
N SER A 93 -8.99 -6.70 -6.42
CA SER A 93 -9.33 -6.50 -5.01
C SER A 93 -8.12 -6.56 -4.08
N PHE A 94 -7.11 -7.39 -4.41
CA PHE A 94 -5.86 -7.48 -3.64
C PHE A 94 -5.00 -6.23 -3.88
N ARG A 95 -4.88 -5.79 -5.15
CA ARG A 95 -4.17 -4.56 -5.49
C ARG A 95 -4.78 -3.34 -4.80
N ARG A 96 -6.10 -3.22 -4.87
CA ARG A 96 -6.87 -2.14 -4.22
C ARG A 96 -6.66 -2.13 -2.71
N PHE A 97 -6.75 -3.28 -2.05
CA PHE A 97 -6.51 -3.37 -0.61
C PHE A 97 -5.07 -2.94 -0.25
N ALA A 98 -4.07 -3.47 -0.96
CA ALA A 98 -2.67 -3.12 -0.74
C ALA A 98 -2.32 -1.66 -1.09
N GLY A 99 -3.19 -0.96 -1.83
CA GLY A 99 -3.01 0.43 -2.23
C GLY A 99 -2.16 0.61 -3.49
N PHE A 100 -2.03 -0.44 -4.32
CA PHE A 100 -1.41 -0.34 -5.63
C PHE A 100 -2.39 0.30 -6.61
N SER A 101 -1.94 1.33 -7.33
CA SER A 101 -2.65 1.87 -8.49
C SER A 101 -2.67 0.85 -9.64
N LEU A 102 -3.69 0.92 -10.49
CA LEU A 102 -3.82 0.07 -11.68
C LEU A 102 -3.06 0.59 -12.91
N SER A 103 -2.39 1.74 -12.80
CA SER A 103 -1.69 2.43 -13.90
C SER A 103 -0.24 1.99 -14.11
#